data_AF-A4YKG3-F1
#
_entry.id   AF-A4YKG3-F1
#
_cell.length_a   1.000
_cell.length_b   1.000
_cell.length_c   1.000
_cell.angle_alpha   90.00
_cell.angle_beta   90.00
_cell.angle_gamma   90.00
#
_symmetry.space_group_name_H-M   'P 1'
#
loop_
_entity.id
_entity.type
_entity.pdbx_description
1 polymer ?
#
loop_
_entity_poly.entity_id
_entity_poly.type
_entity_poly.pdbx_seq_one_letter_code
_entity_poly.pdbx_strand_id
1 'polypeptide(L)'
;MSLSADTPLHPIAIIGAGMAGLACARRLAAAGQAVVLFDKGRAPGGRLATRRAEDFQFDHGAQYVTARDDGFAADLANLAAGGSAAPWEAGAAGAWVGTPGMSALARAFAAGLTIHCGTPVTALTRTPDGWRLEVGETAHRAVRVVLTLPAPQAASLLGDDPLAARLAPVRIAPC
;
A
#
# COMPACT_ATOMS: atom_id res chain seq x y z
N MET A 1 -21.91 -16.46 -13.95
CA MET A 1 -22.38 -15.50 -12.93
C MET A 1 -22.47 -14.14 -13.59
N SER A 2 -23.69 -13.64 -13.83
CA SER A 2 -23.89 -12.32 -14.45
C SER A 2 -23.44 -11.23 -13.46
N LEU A 3 -22.59 -10.31 -13.92
CA LEU A 3 -22.16 -9.16 -13.13
C LEU A 3 -23.36 -8.22 -12.92
N SER A 4 -23.75 -7.98 -11.67
CA SER A 4 -24.74 -6.95 -11.35
C SER A 4 -24.23 -5.59 -11.83
N ALA A 5 -25.10 -4.82 -12.48
CA ALA A 5 -24.82 -3.47 -12.99
C ALA A 5 -24.28 -2.53 -11.88
N ASP A 6 -24.54 -2.85 -10.61
CA ASP A 6 -24.20 -2.05 -9.43
C ASP A 6 -22.77 -2.27 -8.89
N THR A 7 -21.94 -3.08 -9.57
CA THR A 7 -20.55 -3.29 -9.15
C THR A 7 -19.73 -2.00 -9.34
N PRO A 8 -19.15 -1.37 -8.31
CA PRO A 8 -18.47 -0.09 -8.46
C PRO A 8 -17.28 -0.18 -9.44
N LEU A 9 -17.16 0.78 -10.35
CA LEU A 9 -16.08 0.86 -11.34
C LEU A 9 -15.07 1.95 -10.99
N HIS A 10 -13.80 1.56 -10.96
CA HIS A 10 -12.67 2.45 -10.66
C HIS A 10 -11.76 2.62 -11.88
N PRO A 11 -11.31 3.84 -12.22
CA PRO A 11 -10.31 4.00 -13.28
C PRO A 11 -9.00 3.27 -12.95
N ILE A 12 -8.51 3.42 -11.71
CA ILE A 12 -7.31 2.73 -11.22
C ILE A 12 -7.57 2.18 -9.82
N ALA A 13 -7.37 0.88 -9.64
CA ALA A 13 -7.31 0.24 -8.33
C ALA A 13 -5.88 -0.18 -7.99
N ILE A 14 -5.43 0.12 -6.78
CA ILE A 14 -4.14 -0.33 -6.25
C ILE A 14 -4.39 -1.34 -5.15
N ILE A 15 -3.72 -2.48 -5.22
CA ILE A 15 -3.80 -3.51 -4.18
C ILE A 15 -2.58 -3.39 -3.27
N GLY A 16 -2.82 -3.03 -2.01
CA GLY A 16 -1.83 -2.71 -0.99
C GLY A 16 -1.74 -1.22 -0.70
N ALA A 17 -1.96 -0.84 0.56
CA ALA A 17 -1.75 0.49 1.14
C ALA A 17 -0.48 0.54 2.01
N GLY A 18 0.55 -0.21 1.61
CA GLY A 18 1.92 0.00 2.09
C GLY A 18 2.59 1.19 1.37
N MET A 19 3.81 1.56 1.78
CA MET A 19 4.51 2.73 1.21
C MET A 19 4.58 2.76 -0.32
N ALA A 20 4.78 1.61 -0.98
CA ALA A 20 4.80 1.54 -2.44
C ALA A 20 3.45 1.93 -3.06
N GLY A 21 2.35 1.39 -2.53
CA GLY A 21 0.99 1.73 -2.97
C GLY A 21 0.63 3.18 -2.70
N LEU A 22 0.97 3.69 -1.51
CA LEU A 22 0.72 5.08 -1.13
C LEU A 22 1.52 6.07 -2.00
N ALA A 23 2.81 5.80 -2.24
CA ALA A 23 3.64 6.62 -3.11
C ALA A 23 3.17 6.61 -4.57
N CYS A 24 2.68 5.46 -5.07
CA CYS A 24 2.07 5.35 -6.38
C CYS A 24 0.77 6.15 -6.47
N ALA A 25 -0.13 5.97 -5.50
CA ALA A 25 -1.41 6.68 -5.43
C ALA A 25 -1.24 8.20 -5.39
N ARG A 26 -0.31 8.72 -4.57
CA ARG A 26 -0.01 10.15 -4.52
C ARG A 26 0.44 10.70 -5.87
N ARG A 27 1.34 10.01 -6.57
CA ARG A 27 1.81 10.43 -7.90
C ARG A 27 0.67 10.40 -8.93
N LEU A 28 -0.18 9.36 -8.91
CA LEU A 28 -1.34 9.28 -9.79
C LEU A 28 -2.36 10.38 -9.49
N ALA A 29 -2.67 10.63 -8.22
CA ALA A 29 -3.59 11.68 -7.79
C ALA A 29 -3.06 13.09 -8.15
N ALA A 30 -1.77 13.34 -7.95
CA ALA A 30 -1.12 14.59 -8.38
C ALA A 30 -1.18 14.81 -9.90
N ALA A 31 -1.25 13.72 -10.67
CA ALA A 31 -1.48 13.75 -12.12
C ALA A 31 -2.98 13.77 -12.50
N GLY A 32 -3.88 14.07 -11.54
CA GLY A 32 -5.32 14.18 -11.77
C GLY A 32 -6.04 12.84 -12.00
N GLN A 33 -5.39 11.70 -11.74
CA GLN A 33 -6.00 10.39 -11.93
C GLN A 33 -6.86 10.00 -10.72
N ALA A 34 -8.07 9.52 -10.97
CA ALA A 34 -8.90 8.91 -9.94
C ALA A 34 -8.36 7.52 -9.58
N VAL A 35 -7.97 7.35 -8.32
CA VAL A 35 -7.32 6.14 -7.81
C VAL A 35 -7.94 5.73 -6.47
N VAL A 36 -8.16 4.43 -6.31
CA VAL A 36 -8.58 3.83 -5.04
C VAL A 36 -7.58 2.77 -4.62
N LEU A 37 -7.31 2.66 -3.32
CA LEU A 37 -6.49 1.59 -2.75
C LEU A 37 -7.35 0.61 -1.97
N PHE A 38 -7.00 -0.68 -2.03
CA PHE A 38 -7.54 -1.74 -1.19
C PHE A 38 -6.43 -2.37 -0.36
N ASP A 39 -6.65 -2.52 0.94
CA ASP A 39 -5.73 -3.21 1.84
C ASP A 39 -6.48 -4.15 2.78
N LYS A 40 -5.94 -5.36 2.95
CA LYS A 40 -6.46 -6.35 3.90
C LYS A 40 -6.27 -5.93 5.37
N GLY A 41 -5.25 -5.11 5.63
CA GLY A 41 -4.93 -4.58 6.95
C GLY A 41 -5.94 -3.54 7.40
N ARG A 42 -6.10 -3.40 8.72
CA ARG A 42 -7.07 -2.47 9.33
C ARG A 42 -6.67 -0.99 9.18
N ALA A 43 -5.45 -0.70 8.77
CA ALA A 43 -4.93 0.64 8.54
C ALA A 43 -3.79 0.61 7.50
N PRO A 44 -3.49 1.74 6.84
CA PRO A 44 -2.35 1.85 5.92
C PRO A 44 -1.00 1.61 6.62
N GLY A 45 -0.02 1.17 5.84
CA GLY A 45 1.39 1.13 6.24
C GLY A 45 2.07 -0.22 6.06
N GLY A 46 1.34 -1.32 6.11
CA GLY A 46 1.90 -2.66 5.91
C GLY A 46 3.12 -2.92 6.83
N ARG A 47 4.32 -3.03 6.24
CA ARG A 47 5.58 -3.23 6.98
C ARG A 47 6.06 -2.01 7.80
N LEU A 48 5.41 -0.85 7.67
CA LEU A 48 5.61 0.29 8.57
C LEU A 48 4.62 0.29 9.75
N ALA A 49 3.82 -0.75 9.94
CA ALA A 49 2.80 -0.74 10.98
C ALA A 49 3.40 -0.68 12.39
N THR A 50 2.86 0.21 13.21
CA THR A 50 3.07 0.26 14.66
C THR A 50 2.01 -0.60 15.34
N ARG A 51 2.40 -1.42 16.31
CA ARG A 51 1.48 -2.15 17.20
C ARG A 51 1.32 -1.37 18.49
N ARG A 52 0.11 -1.42 19.05
CA ARG A 52 -0.23 -0.86 20.36
C ARG A 52 -0.78 -1.99 21.23
N ALA A 53 -0.36 -2.04 22.47
CA ALA A 53 -0.84 -2.95 23.50
C ALA A 53 -0.87 -2.16 24.81
N GLU A 54 -2.00 -2.19 25.53
CA GLU A 54 -2.22 -1.48 26.80
C GLU A 54 -1.40 -0.19 26.94
N ASP A 55 -0.26 -0.25 27.63
CA ASP A 55 0.55 0.92 28.00
C ASP A 55 1.79 1.14 27.10
N PHE A 56 1.96 0.36 26.02
CA PHE A 56 3.11 0.48 25.13
C PHE A 56 2.76 0.38 23.64
N GLN A 57 3.64 0.92 22.82
CA GLN A 57 3.61 0.75 21.38
C GLN A 57 5.00 0.39 20.87
N PHE A 58 5.05 -0.38 19.79
CA PHE A 58 6.30 -0.79 19.17
C PHE A 58 6.15 -0.97 17.66
N ASP A 59 7.22 -0.70 16.94
CA ASP A 59 7.32 -0.94 15.51
C ASP A 59 7.89 -2.36 15.31
N HIS A 60 7.13 -3.22 14.63
CA HIS A 60 7.46 -4.65 14.48
C HIS A 60 7.88 -5.02 13.06
N GLY A 61 7.98 -4.02 12.18
CA GLY A 61 8.45 -4.16 10.82
C GLY A 61 9.71 -3.32 10.61
N ALA A 62 9.67 -2.38 9.66
CA ALA A 62 10.78 -1.46 9.47
C ALA A 62 10.99 -0.61 10.73
N GLN A 63 12.21 -0.63 11.27
CA GLN A 63 12.58 0.11 12.48
C GLN A 63 12.94 1.57 12.17
N TYR A 64 13.44 1.82 10.96
CA TYR A 64 13.80 3.13 10.44
C TYR A 64 13.81 3.09 8.91
N VAL A 65 13.93 4.25 8.28
CA VAL A 65 14.21 4.41 6.84
C VAL A 65 15.44 5.30 6.64
N THR A 66 16.09 5.16 5.49
CA THR A 66 17.12 6.10 5.03
C THR A 66 16.70 6.64 3.66
N ALA A 67 17.06 7.89 3.37
CA ALA A 67 16.80 8.50 2.07
C ALA A 67 18.10 8.66 1.28
N ARG A 68 18.11 8.11 0.07
CA ARG A 68 19.20 8.25 -0.91
C ARG A 68 18.76 8.97 -2.19
N ASP A 69 17.45 9.12 -2.34
CA ASP A 69 16.79 9.82 -3.44
C ASP A 69 16.33 11.18 -2.92
N ASP A 70 16.57 12.23 -3.71
CA ASP A 70 16.26 13.61 -3.33
C ASP A 70 14.76 13.83 -3.12
N GLY A 71 13.93 13.16 -3.92
CA GLY A 71 12.47 13.21 -3.79
C GLY A 71 12.00 12.65 -2.46
N PHE A 72 12.50 11.47 -2.09
CA PHE A 72 12.17 10.87 -0.80
C PHE A 72 12.76 11.63 0.39
N ALA A 73 13.96 12.23 0.24
CA ALA A 73 14.54 13.10 1.26
C ALA A 73 13.67 14.34 1.49
N ALA A 74 13.18 14.98 0.42
CA ALA A 74 12.26 16.11 0.51
C ALA A 74 10.92 15.70 1.15
N ASP A 75 10.39 14.52 0.82
CA ASP A 75 9.19 13.99 1.47
C ASP A 75 9.40 13.84 2.98
N LEU A 76 10.52 13.25 3.44
CA LEU A 76 10.82 13.11 4.87
C LEU A 76 10.98 14.45 5.58
N ALA A 77 11.65 15.42 4.95
CA ALA A 77 11.78 16.77 5.51
C ALA A 77 10.42 17.46 5.68
N ASN A 78 9.54 17.35 4.67
CA ASN A 78 8.18 17.88 4.74
C ASN A 78 7.35 17.20 5.84
N LEU A 79 7.48 15.87 5.97
CA LEU A 79 6.83 15.14 7.06
C LEU A 79 7.35 15.54 8.43
N ALA A 80 8.64 15.86 8.54
CA ALA A 80 9.24 16.32 9.80
C ALA A 80 8.75 17.72 10.19
N ALA A 81 8.64 18.63 9.23
CA ALA A 81 8.01 19.93 9.44
C ALA A 81 6.54 19.79 9.91
N GLY A 82 5.84 18.73 9.44
CA GLY A 82 4.49 18.37 9.90
C GLY A 82 4.42 17.44 11.12
N GLY A 83 5.55 17.18 11.81
CA GLY A 83 5.61 16.37 13.03
C GLY A 83 5.34 14.86 12.85
N SER A 84 5.37 14.35 11.62
CA SER A 84 5.12 12.93 11.30
C SER A 84 6.40 12.10 11.07
N ALA A 85 7.56 12.76 11.03
CA ALA A 85 8.87 12.13 10.91
C ALA A 85 9.91 12.87 11.76
N ALA A 86 11.00 12.20 12.12
CA ALA A 86 12.16 12.83 12.74
C ALA A 86 13.44 12.07 12.40
N PRO A 87 14.62 12.73 12.38
CA PRO A 87 15.91 12.05 12.40
C PRO A 87 16.01 11.16 13.65
N TRP A 88 16.66 10.01 13.53
CA TRP A 88 16.86 9.09 14.65
C TRP A 88 18.34 8.96 15.01
N GLU A 89 18.75 9.71 16.03
CA GLU A 89 20.16 9.79 16.46
C GLU A 89 20.70 8.48 17.04
N ALA A 90 19.86 7.66 17.66
CA ALA A 90 20.24 6.34 18.18
C ALA A 90 20.28 5.24 17.09
N GLY A 91 19.94 5.60 15.85
CA GLY A 91 19.91 4.69 14.71
C GLY A 91 21.20 4.64 13.91
N ALA A 92 21.09 4.04 12.72
CA ALA A 92 22.15 4.13 11.72
C ALA A 92 22.32 5.57 11.21
N ALA A 93 23.49 5.89 10.64
CA ALA A 93 23.72 7.19 10.04
C ALA A 93 22.66 7.53 8.98
N GLY A 94 22.03 8.70 9.10
CA GLY A 94 20.96 9.14 8.20
C GLY A 94 19.62 8.44 8.40
N ALA A 95 19.43 7.75 9.54
CA ALA A 95 18.15 7.11 9.88
C ALA A 95 17.07 8.14 10.20
N TRP A 96 15.86 7.83 9.72
CA TRP A 96 14.62 8.54 10.01
C TRP A 96 13.59 7.58 10.57
N VAL A 97 12.79 8.08 11.50
CA VAL A 97 11.65 7.37 12.08
C VAL A 97 10.37 8.16 11.89
N GLY A 98 9.23 7.45 11.88
CA GLY A 98 7.93 8.08 12.01
C GLY A 98 7.64 8.48 13.46
N THR A 99 6.91 9.56 13.66
CA THR A 99 6.54 10.08 14.99
C THR A 99 5.01 10.17 15.12
N PRO A 100 4.39 9.53 16.14
CA PRO A 100 4.98 8.86 17.31
C PRO A 100 5.40 7.39 17.08
N GLY A 101 5.37 6.89 15.86
CA GLY A 101 5.85 5.55 15.48
C GLY A 101 5.89 5.44 13.96
N MET A 102 6.50 4.37 13.43
CA MET A 102 6.73 4.23 11.98
C MET A 102 5.46 4.32 11.12
N SER A 103 4.30 3.96 11.66
CA SER A 103 3.01 4.09 10.97
C SER A 103 2.62 5.55 10.64
N ALA A 104 3.23 6.53 11.32
CA ALA A 104 3.00 7.94 11.04
C ALA A 104 3.41 8.35 9.62
N LEU A 105 4.51 7.78 9.09
CA LEU A 105 4.95 8.03 7.72
C LEU A 105 3.87 7.59 6.71
N ALA A 106 3.36 6.37 6.89
CA ALA A 106 2.32 5.83 6.03
C ALA A 106 1.01 6.63 6.12
N ARG A 107 0.60 7.01 7.33
CA ARG A 107 -0.61 7.83 7.53
C ARG A 107 -0.51 9.19 6.85
N ALA A 108 0.66 9.83 6.91
CA ALA A 108 0.87 11.11 6.25
C ALA A 108 0.88 10.98 4.72
N PHE A 109 1.44 9.88 4.19
CA PHE A 109 1.34 9.55 2.77
C PHE A 109 -0.11 9.22 2.33
N ALA A 110 -0.91 8.66 3.23
CA ALA A 110 -2.31 8.31 3.00
C ALA A 110 -3.27 9.52 3.03
N ALA A 111 -2.84 10.66 3.56
CA ALA A 111 -3.70 11.83 3.70
C ALA A 111 -4.30 12.26 2.34
N GLY A 112 -5.63 12.39 2.30
CA GLY A 112 -6.37 12.78 1.09
C GLY A 112 -6.60 11.67 0.06
N LEU A 113 -6.12 10.44 0.30
CA LEU A 113 -6.36 9.30 -0.59
C LEU A 113 -7.61 8.50 -0.18
N THR A 114 -8.33 7.96 -1.16
CA THR A 114 -9.41 7.00 -0.92
C THR A 114 -8.83 5.59 -0.73
N ILE A 115 -8.94 5.07 0.49
CA ILE A 115 -8.38 3.76 0.88
C ILE A 115 -9.45 2.93 1.58
N HIS A 116 -9.73 1.74 1.04
CA HIS A 116 -10.56 0.72 1.70
C HIS A 116 -9.66 -0.23 2.49
N CYS A 117 -9.55 0.02 3.80
CA CYS A 117 -8.84 -0.86 4.75
C CYS A 117 -9.79 -1.93 5.31
N GLY A 118 -9.21 -3.05 5.77
CA GLY A 118 -10.00 -4.22 6.19
C GLY A 118 -10.76 -4.86 5.03
N THR A 119 -10.31 -4.62 3.80
CA THR A 119 -11.00 -4.97 2.57
C THR A 119 -10.08 -5.86 1.74
N PRO A 120 -9.95 -7.15 2.10
CA PRO A 120 -9.07 -8.06 1.39
C PRO A 120 -9.61 -8.34 -0.01
N VAL A 121 -8.82 -7.98 -1.02
CA VAL A 121 -9.03 -8.51 -2.38
C VAL A 121 -8.51 -9.93 -2.41
N THR A 122 -9.37 -10.90 -2.75
CA THR A 122 -9.05 -12.33 -2.68
C THR A 122 -8.76 -12.94 -4.04
N ALA A 123 -9.26 -12.35 -5.12
CA ALA A 123 -8.94 -12.74 -6.49
C ALA A 123 -9.07 -11.56 -7.45
N LEU A 124 -8.31 -11.64 -8.53
CA LEU A 124 -8.33 -10.75 -9.68
C LEU A 124 -8.62 -11.57 -10.92
N THR A 125 -9.59 -11.15 -11.71
CA THR A 125 -9.90 -11.77 -12.99
C THR A 125 -9.91 -10.72 -14.07
N ARG A 126 -9.12 -10.95 -15.12
CA ARG A 126 -9.11 -10.08 -16.29
C ARG A 126 -10.43 -10.22 -17.04
N THR A 127 -11.01 -9.10 -17.43
CA THR A 127 -12.24 -9.02 -18.24
C THR A 127 -11.92 -8.30 -19.55
N PRO A 128 -12.81 -8.33 -20.56
CA PRO A 128 -12.60 -7.58 -21.81
C PRO A 128 -12.37 -6.08 -21.59
N ASP A 129 -13.04 -5.50 -20.58
CA ASP A 129 -13.02 -4.06 -20.31
C ASP A 129 -12.15 -3.66 -19.10
N GLY A 130 -11.34 -4.58 -18.57
CA GLY A 130 -10.46 -4.31 -17.44
C GLY A 130 -10.30 -5.51 -16.49
N TRP A 131 -10.68 -5.31 -15.24
CA TRP A 131 -10.47 -6.25 -14.14
C TRP A 131 -11.67 -6.33 -13.22
N ARG A 132 -11.96 -7.54 -12.74
CA ARG A 132 -12.83 -7.81 -11.60
C ARG A 132 -11.98 -8.09 -10.36
N LEU A 133 -12.33 -7.46 -9.25
CA LEU A 133 -11.70 -7.62 -7.93
C LEU A 133 -12.72 -8.30 -7.01
N GLU A 134 -12.44 -9.51 -6.53
CA GLU A 134 -13.28 -10.16 -5.52
C GLU A 134 -12.97 -9.60 -4.13
N VAL A 135 -14.01 -9.18 -3.41
CA VAL A 135 -13.89 -8.53 -2.09
C VAL A 135 -14.97 -9.08 -1.16
N GLY A 136 -14.61 -10.04 -0.31
CA GLY A 136 -15.58 -10.76 0.51
C GLY A 136 -16.62 -11.46 -0.36
N GLU A 137 -17.91 -11.21 -0.10
CA GLU A 137 -19.03 -11.71 -0.91
C GLU A 137 -19.42 -10.77 -2.06
N THR A 138 -18.69 -9.66 -2.22
CA THR A 138 -18.95 -8.62 -3.21
C THR A 138 -17.82 -8.54 -4.24
N ALA A 139 -17.97 -7.65 -5.22
CA ALA A 139 -16.93 -7.38 -6.18
C ALA A 139 -16.81 -5.87 -6.47
N HIS A 140 -15.65 -5.49 -7.00
CA HIS A 140 -15.40 -4.22 -7.65
C HIS A 140 -14.89 -4.45 -9.07
N ARG A 141 -14.95 -3.40 -9.91
CA ARG A 141 -14.34 -3.38 -11.24
C ARG A 141 -13.26 -2.31 -11.29
N ALA A 142 -12.23 -2.54 -12.08
CA ALA A 142 -11.22 -1.53 -12.38
C ALA A 142 -10.79 -1.58 -13.84
N VAL A 143 -10.56 -0.43 -14.47
CA VAL A 143 -9.96 -0.37 -15.82
C VAL A 143 -8.50 -0.81 -15.76
N ARG A 144 -7.76 -0.36 -14.73
CA ARG A 144 -6.37 -0.74 -14.47
C ARG A 144 -6.18 -1.17 -13.03
N VAL A 145 -5.31 -2.15 -12.82
CA VAL A 145 -4.90 -2.62 -11.50
C VAL A 145 -3.39 -2.46 -11.34
N VAL A 146 -2.96 -1.92 -10.21
CA VAL A 146 -1.55 -1.87 -9.79
C VAL A 146 -1.36 -2.77 -8.56
N LEU A 147 -0.41 -3.69 -8.64
CA LEU A 147 -0.08 -4.60 -7.54
C LEU A 147 1.13 -4.07 -6.77
N THR A 148 0.96 -3.82 -5.48
CA THR A 148 2.05 -3.37 -4.58
C THR A 148 2.26 -4.29 -3.38
N LEU A 149 1.64 -5.47 -3.43
CA LEU A 149 1.80 -6.56 -2.48
C LEU A 149 3.15 -7.28 -2.70
N PRO A 150 3.65 -8.02 -1.70
CA PRO A 150 4.74 -8.97 -1.91
C PRO A 150 4.42 -9.94 -3.06
N ALA A 151 5.41 -10.25 -3.90
CA ALA A 151 5.22 -11.01 -5.14
C ALA A 151 4.45 -12.35 -4.96
N PRO A 152 4.69 -13.17 -3.92
CA PRO A 152 3.90 -14.38 -3.71
C PRO A 152 2.40 -14.10 -3.47
N GLN A 153 2.08 -13.05 -2.71
CA GLN A 153 0.69 -12.65 -2.46
C GLN A 153 0.03 -12.14 -3.74
N ALA A 154 0.76 -11.34 -4.54
CA ALA A 154 0.29 -10.85 -5.83
C ALA A 154 0.01 -12.01 -6.81
N ALA A 155 0.89 -13.01 -6.89
CA ALA A 155 0.69 -14.19 -7.73
C ALA A 155 -0.56 -14.98 -7.34
N SER A 156 -0.83 -15.16 -6.04
CA SER A 156 -2.04 -15.84 -5.56
C SER A 156 -3.34 -15.14 -5.96
N LEU A 157 -3.34 -13.81 -6.11
CA LEU A 157 -4.54 -13.08 -6.54
C LEU A 157 -4.81 -13.22 -8.05
N LEU A 158 -3.76 -13.39 -8.85
CA LEU A 158 -3.83 -13.30 -10.31
C LEU A 158 -4.36 -14.57 -10.99
N GLY A 159 -4.45 -15.70 -10.28
CA GLY A 159 -4.87 -16.97 -10.86
C GLY A 159 -4.01 -17.35 -12.07
N ASP A 160 -4.66 -17.55 -13.21
CA ASP A 160 -4.00 -17.96 -14.47
C ASP A 160 -3.44 -16.80 -15.31
N ASP A 161 -3.48 -15.55 -14.82
CA ASP A 161 -2.90 -14.43 -15.58
C ASP A 161 -1.39 -14.64 -15.80
N PRO A 162 -0.85 -14.41 -17.01
CA PRO A 162 0.58 -14.64 -17.32
C PRO A 162 1.56 -13.89 -16.41
N LEU A 163 1.15 -12.78 -15.78
CA LEU A 163 1.96 -12.08 -14.80
C LEU A 163 2.25 -12.94 -13.56
N ALA A 164 1.34 -13.84 -13.17
CA ALA A 164 1.55 -14.76 -12.03
C ALA A 164 2.82 -15.61 -12.22
N ALA A 165 3.01 -16.17 -13.43
CA ALA A 165 4.21 -16.94 -13.77
C ALA A 165 5.50 -16.11 -13.70
N ARG A 166 5.43 -14.82 -14.07
CA ARG A 166 6.58 -13.90 -13.98
C ARG A 166 6.94 -13.51 -12.54
N LEU A 167 5.99 -13.59 -11.62
CA LEU A 167 6.19 -13.32 -10.19
C LEU A 167 6.71 -14.55 -9.43
N ALA A 168 6.45 -15.76 -9.95
CA ALA A 168 6.83 -17.03 -9.34
C ALA A 168 8.32 -17.16 -8.92
N PRO A 169 9.34 -16.63 -9.64
CA PRO A 169 10.73 -16.76 -9.20
C PRO A 169 11.11 -15.81 -8.06
N VAL A 170 10.32 -14.79 -7.75
CA VAL A 170 10.65 -13.81 -6.71
C VAL A 170 10.55 -14.47 -5.32
N ARG A 171 11.62 -14.37 -4.53
CA ARG A 171 11.67 -14.88 -3.15
C ARG A 171 11.73 -13.70 -2.18
N ILE A 172 11.00 -13.83 -1.08
CA ILE A 172 11.01 -12.86 0.02
C ILE A 172 11.57 -13.59 1.24
N ALA A 173 12.65 -13.06 1.82
CA ALA A 173 13.22 -13.59 3.04
C ALA A 173 12.23 -13.40 4.21
N PRO A 174 12.10 -14.38 5.13
CA PRO A 174 11.43 -14.15 6.39
C PRO A 174 12.20 -13.12 7.22
N CYS A 175 11.50 -12.46 8.14
CA CYS A 175 12.05 -11.49 9.10
C CYS A 175 11.76 -11.97 10.52
#